data_AF-A0A2V6HA55-F1
#
_entry.id   AF-A0A2V6HA55-F1
#
_cell.length_a   1.000
_cell.length_b   1.000
_cell.length_c   1.000
_cell.angle_alpha   90.00
_cell.angle_beta   90.00
_cell.angle_gamma   90.00
#
_symmetry.space_group_name_H-M   'P 1'
#
loop_
_entity.id
_entity.type
_entity.pdbx_description
1 polymer ?
#
loop_
_entity_poly.entity_id
_entity_poly.type
_entity_poly.pdbx_seq_one_letter_code
_entity_poly.pdbx_strand_id
1 'polypeptide(L)'
;MSFQGNVDLQKLVGLQGGTVSTRWYWLSGQDISAEHVGNILTVSTIAGYPTVRANELWFQQNFLNDRISIRLGQLGADSEFDLSTYSAVFLNGTFSWSPYISTNIRNGGPGYPMGAPGVRLALTPLNWVTYQGAAFQGNVFAQNVNRHGFRWDLNSSNGYFSIHELMFHTNQGAGVGGLPGEIKVGGWFDTVPDQKAAASQPWNYGFYFVADQALYRVPRPVSTPAVDGNGKQTPAVPSTEKGLGMFTHIGFAPRNSSLMNFYIDGGLNYKGLFPTRDNDVLGVAFAYGHLTNNPQENDGGSFPGYEMVLEATYQMEITPWLTVQPDVQYVIHPSGADIANALVLGAQATVSF
;
A
#
# COMPACT_ATOMS: atom_id res chain seq x y z
N MET A 1 7.18 -1.47 -16.23
CA MET A 1 8.35 -0.61 -15.88
C MET A 1 7.86 0.61 -15.10
N SER A 2 8.67 1.14 -14.20
CA SER A 2 8.45 2.42 -13.53
C SER A 2 9.60 3.39 -13.84
N PHE A 3 9.30 4.67 -13.92
CA PHE A 3 10.27 5.76 -14.07
C PHE A 3 9.97 6.79 -13.00
N GLN A 4 10.98 7.24 -12.25
CA GLN A 4 10.78 8.24 -11.21
C GLN A 4 11.89 9.30 -11.22
N GLY A 5 11.54 10.52 -10.85
CA GLY A 5 12.47 11.64 -10.73
C GLY A 5 12.13 12.50 -9.52
N ASN A 6 13.15 12.88 -8.76
CA ASN A 6 13.04 13.76 -7.60
C ASN A 6 13.96 14.97 -7.79
N VAL A 7 13.44 16.17 -7.57
CA VAL A 7 14.16 17.43 -7.74
C VAL A 7 14.17 18.19 -6.41
N ASP A 8 15.37 18.35 -5.86
CA ASP A 8 15.68 19.15 -4.68
C ASP A 8 15.67 20.64 -5.05
N LEU A 9 14.65 21.38 -4.59
CA LEU A 9 14.50 22.80 -4.94
C LEU A 9 15.41 23.72 -4.12
N GLN A 10 15.98 23.24 -3.00
CA GLN A 10 17.01 23.98 -2.28
C GLN A 10 18.29 24.04 -3.13
N LYS A 11 18.65 22.94 -3.79
CA LYS A 11 19.79 22.90 -4.72
C LYS A 11 19.50 23.60 -6.06
N LEU A 12 18.28 23.50 -6.58
CA LEU A 12 17.94 24.05 -7.91
C LEU A 12 17.67 25.57 -7.89
N VAL A 13 16.92 26.06 -6.91
CA VAL A 13 16.43 27.46 -6.86
C VAL A 13 16.55 28.12 -5.47
N GLY A 14 17.17 27.45 -4.49
CA GLY A 14 17.31 27.98 -3.13
C GLY A 14 16.08 27.82 -2.22
N LEU A 15 15.02 27.15 -2.67
CA LEU A 15 13.81 26.93 -1.86
C LEU A 15 14.04 25.81 -0.83
N GLN A 16 14.44 26.18 0.39
CA GLN A 16 14.66 25.25 1.49
C GLN A 16 13.40 24.41 1.79
N GLY A 17 13.58 23.09 1.92
CA GLY A 17 12.50 22.14 2.21
C GLY A 17 11.52 21.88 1.04
N GLY A 18 11.77 22.47 -0.15
CA GLY A 18 10.96 22.25 -1.35
C GLY A 18 11.44 21.03 -2.15
N THR A 19 10.52 20.20 -2.62
CA THR A 19 10.80 19.05 -3.51
C THR A 19 9.73 18.95 -4.59
N VAL A 20 10.12 18.60 -5.82
CA VAL A 20 9.20 18.14 -6.86
C VAL A 20 9.49 16.67 -7.16
N SER A 21 8.46 15.86 -7.29
CA SER A 21 8.57 14.45 -7.66
C SER A 21 7.64 14.09 -8.81
N THR A 22 8.02 13.08 -9.57
CA THR A 22 7.13 12.43 -10.52
C THR A 22 7.41 10.93 -10.61
N ARG A 23 6.35 10.12 -10.75
CA ARG A 23 6.40 8.68 -11.00
C ARG A 23 5.49 8.32 -12.17
N TRP A 24 6.05 7.60 -13.13
CA TRP A 24 5.37 7.12 -14.32
C TRP A 24 5.44 5.60 -14.38
N TYR A 25 4.40 4.98 -14.92
CA TYR A 25 4.39 3.56 -15.26
C TYR A 25 4.26 3.38 -16.75
N TRP A 26 5.03 2.42 -17.29
CA TRP A 26 4.75 1.81 -18.58
C TRP A 26 4.31 0.36 -18.31
N LEU A 27 3.02 0.11 -18.55
CA LEU A 27 2.33 -1.13 -18.24
C LEU A 27 2.04 -1.92 -19.52
N SER A 28 2.12 -3.24 -19.40
CA SER A 28 1.89 -4.22 -20.46
C SER A 28 1.63 -5.58 -19.84
N GLY A 29 0.74 -6.37 -20.43
CA GLY A 29 0.36 -7.69 -19.94
C GLY A 29 -1.14 -7.82 -19.75
N GLN A 30 -1.53 -8.85 -19.02
CA GLN A 30 -2.92 -9.23 -18.72
C GLN A 30 -3.08 -9.39 -17.21
N ASP A 31 -4.31 -9.27 -16.72
CA ASP A 31 -4.63 -9.50 -15.30
C ASP A 31 -5.18 -10.91 -15.11
N ILE A 32 -4.39 -11.77 -14.45
CA ILE A 32 -4.78 -13.15 -14.15
C ILE A 32 -6.02 -13.19 -13.24
N SER A 33 -6.15 -12.22 -12.31
CA SER A 33 -7.28 -12.09 -11.39
C SER A 33 -8.60 -11.96 -12.17
N ALA A 34 -8.62 -11.04 -13.14
CA ALA A 34 -9.80 -10.76 -13.97
C ALA A 34 -10.05 -11.81 -15.07
N GLU A 35 -9.01 -12.36 -15.70
CA GLU A 35 -9.17 -13.24 -16.86
C GLU A 35 -9.33 -14.73 -16.51
N HIS A 36 -8.80 -15.19 -15.37
CA HIS A 36 -8.69 -16.63 -15.06
C HIS A 36 -9.18 -17.02 -13.66
N VAL A 37 -9.07 -16.14 -12.66
CA VAL A 37 -9.45 -16.47 -11.27
C VAL A 37 -10.86 -15.99 -10.92
N GLY A 38 -11.29 -14.83 -11.44
CA GLY A 38 -12.59 -14.23 -11.16
C GLY A 38 -12.71 -13.73 -9.71
N ASN A 39 -11.67 -13.08 -9.17
CA ASN A 39 -11.54 -12.80 -7.75
C ASN A 39 -11.30 -11.31 -7.42
N ILE A 40 -11.61 -10.91 -6.19
CA ILE A 40 -11.53 -9.52 -5.69
C ILE A 40 -10.21 -9.24 -4.98
N LEU A 41 -9.66 -10.22 -4.24
CA LEU A 41 -8.37 -10.11 -3.54
C LEU A 41 -7.23 -10.37 -4.54
N THR A 42 -6.98 -9.41 -5.44
CA THR A 42 -6.27 -9.62 -6.72
C THR A 42 -4.89 -10.27 -6.59
N VAL A 43 -4.59 -11.25 -7.45
CA VAL A 43 -3.36 -12.08 -7.31
C VAL A 43 -2.06 -11.37 -7.72
N SER A 44 -2.11 -10.07 -8.03
CA SER A 44 -0.95 -9.28 -8.47
C SER A 44 -1.06 -7.80 -8.11
N THR A 45 0.01 -7.27 -7.51
CA THR A 45 0.25 -5.83 -7.27
C THR A 45 0.64 -5.03 -8.53
N ILE A 46 0.92 -5.68 -9.67
CA ILE A 46 1.47 -5.03 -10.88
C ILE A 46 0.57 -5.14 -12.12
N ALA A 47 -0.64 -5.69 -11.97
CA ALA A 47 -1.62 -5.75 -13.04
C ALA A 47 -2.23 -4.36 -13.32
N GLY A 48 -2.42 -4.01 -14.60
CA GLY A 48 -2.99 -2.73 -14.98
C GLY A 48 -3.13 -2.54 -16.48
N TYR A 49 -3.97 -1.57 -16.87
CA TYR A 49 -4.29 -1.32 -18.27
C TYR A 49 -3.04 -0.97 -19.10
N PRO A 50 -2.75 -1.65 -20.22
CA PRO A 50 -1.54 -1.41 -21.02
C PRO A 50 -1.45 0.01 -21.59
N THR A 51 -0.55 0.82 -21.03
CA THR A 51 -0.36 2.23 -21.40
C THR A 51 0.92 2.81 -20.75
N VAL A 52 1.28 4.03 -21.15
CA VAL A 52 2.17 4.90 -20.36
C VAL A 52 1.30 5.89 -19.57
N ARG A 53 1.53 5.98 -18.26
CA ARG A 53 0.70 6.75 -17.31
C ARG A 53 1.56 7.50 -16.30
N ALA A 54 1.24 8.77 -16.05
CA ALA A 54 1.69 9.46 -14.85
C ALA A 54 0.84 8.97 -13.67
N ASN A 55 1.49 8.46 -12.62
CA ASN A 55 0.84 8.05 -11.38
C ASN A 55 1.02 9.15 -10.32
N GLU A 56 2.24 9.62 -10.11
CA GLU A 56 2.53 10.76 -9.25
C GLU A 56 3.15 11.93 -10.03
N LEU A 57 2.72 13.15 -9.72
CA LEU A 57 3.34 14.41 -10.16
C LEU A 57 2.99 15.48 -9.13
N TRP A 58 3.90 15.77 -8.21
CA TRP A 58 3.61 16.61 -7.04
C TRP A 58 4.76 17.52 -6.62
N PHE A 59 4.38 18.57 -5.92
CA PHE A 59 5.25 19.45 -5.15
C PHE A 59 5.03 19.20 -3.66
N GLN A 60 6.10 19.17 -2.88
CA GLN A 60 6.07 19.11 -1.42
C GLN A 60 6.89 20.25 -0.83
N GLN A 61 6.35 20.85 0.23
CA GLN A 61 7.06 21.81 1.07
C GLN A 61 7.07 21.30 2.51
N ASN A 62 8.28 21.15 3.06
CA ASN A 62 8.50 20.85 4.47
C ASN A 62 8.78 22.13 5.26
N PHE A 63 8.40 22.13 6.55
CA PHE A 63 8.59 23.21 7.50
C PHE A 63 9.01 22.67 8.88
N LEU A 64 9.55 23.54 9.74
CA LEU A 64 9.89 23.24 11.14
C LEU A 64 10.79 22.01 11.32
N ASN A 65 11.83 21.88 10.50
CA ASN A 65 12.72 20.70 10.44
C ASN A 65 11.92 19.41 10.19
N ASP A 66 11.20 19.40 9.07
CA ASP A 66 10.38 18.29 8.55
C ASP A 66 9.19 17.84 9.43
N ARG A 67 8.89 18.57 10.51
CA ARG A 67 7.75 18.29 11.41
C ARG A 67 6.39 18.61 10.81
N ILE A 68 6.33 19.44 9.78
CA ILE A 68 5.13 19.73 9.00
C ILE A 68 5.50 19.55 7.53
N SER A 69 4.69 18.77 6.81
CA SER A 69 4.87 18.52 5.38
C SER A 69 3.55 18.68 4.65
N ILE A 70 3.52 19.58 3.66
CA ILE A 70 2.35 19.79 2.78
C ILE A 70 2.75 19.36 1.37
N ARG A 71 1.96 18.48 0.77
CA ARG A 71 2.14 18.00 -0.61
C ARG A 71 0.90 18.32 -1.45
N LEU A 72 1.11 18.81 -2.67
CA LEU A 72 0.07 19.20 -3.62
C LEU A 72 0.42 18.64 -5.01
N GLY A 73 -0.57 18.06 -5.69
CA GLY A 73 -0.42 17.63 -7.08
C GLY A 73 -1.23 16.37 -7.36
N GLN A 74 -0.77 15.55 -8.30
CA GLN A 74 -1.31 14.21 -8.50
C GLN A 74 -0.58 13.22 -7.58
N LEU A 75 -1.35 12.50 -6.78
CA LEU A 75 -0.90 11.70 -5.63
C LEU A 75 -1.51 10.29 -5.70
N GLY A 76 -0.78 9.29 -5.19
CA GLY A 76 -1.36 8.06 -4.66
C GLY A 76 -1.67 8.22 -3.18
N ALA A 77 -2.72 7.57 -2.69
CA ALA A 77 -2.96 7.34 -1.26
C ALA A 77 -2.32 6.01 -0.82
N ASP A 78 -2.33 5.01 -1.71
CA ASP A 78 -1.66 3.71 -1.54
C ASP A 78 -0.15 3.80 -1.29
N SER A 79 0.48 4.92 -1.64
CA SER A 79 1.91 5.14 -1.36
C SER A 79 2.21 5.66 0.05
N GLU A 80 1.19 5.97 0.87
CA GLU A 80 1.37 6.56 2.20
C GLU A 80 0.41 6.06 3.30
N PHE A 81 -0.85 5.74 2.96
CA PHE A 81 -1.92 5.37 3.90
C PHE A 81 -2.23 3.87 3.82
N ASP A 82 -2.67 3.26 4.93
CA ASP A 82 -3.05 1.83 4.98
C ASP A 82 -1.93 0.87 4.56
N LEU A 83 -0.67 1.28 4.78
CA LEU A 83 0.51 0.49 4.45
C LEU A 83 1.08 -0.24 5.67
N SER A 84 1.49 -1.49 5.48
CA SER A 84 2.37 -2.25 6.38
C SER A 84 3.77 -2.41 5.78
N THR A 85 4.80 -2.26 6.61
CA THR A 85 6.19 -2.53 6.24
C THR A 85 6.46 -4.03 6.09
N TYR A 86 5.81 -4.90 6.87
CA TYR A 86 6.02 -6.34 6.77
C TYR A 86 5.13 -7.01 5.71
N SER A 87 4.07 -6.34 5.22
CA SER A 87 3.27 -6.80 4.08
C SER A 87 3.94 -6.55 2.71
N ALA A 88 4.90 -5.62 2.63
CA ALA A 88 5.50 -5.19 1.36
C ALA A 88 6.30 -6.26 0.57
N VAL A 89 6.42 -7.48 1.09
CA VAL A 89 7.01 -8.63 0.37
C VAL A 89 5.99 -9.39 -0.49
N PHE A 90 4.68 -9.30 -0.19
CA PHE A 90 3.67 -10.13 -0.85
C PHE A 90 3.30 -9.60 -2.25
N LEU A 91 2.92 -10.51 -3.16
CA LEU A 91 2.55 -10.21 -4.53
C LEU A 91 1.05 -10.01 -4.74
N ASN A 92 0.19 -10.57 -3.88
CA ASN A 92 -1.24 -10.31 -3.92
C ASN A 92 -1.52 -8.83 -3.56
N GLY A 93 -2.34 -8.16 -4.38
CA GLY A 93 -2.69 -6.75 -4.22
C GLY A 93 -3.41 -6.44 -2.90
N THR A 94 -4.04 -7.45 -2.28
CA THR A 94 -4.78 -7.30 -1.02
C THR A 94 -3.89 -6.83 0.14
N PHE A 95 -2.61 -7.21 0.15
CA PHE A 95 -1.66 -6.88 1.21
C PHE A 95 -1.00 -5.50 1.03
N SER A 96 -1.46 -4.70 0.06
CA SER A 96 -0.95 -3.35 -0.23
C SER A 96 -2.05 -2.29 -0.15
N TRP A 97 -2.96 -2.22 -1.12
CA TRP A 97 -4.07 -1.26 -1.11
C TRP A 97 -5.36 -1.99 -0.76
N SER A 98 -5.71 -2.01 0.53
CA SER A 98 -6.64 -2.99 1.06
C SER A 98 -8.01 -2.96 0.36
N PRO A 99 -8.60 -4.12 0.03
CA PRO A 99 -9.90 -4.21 -0.63
C PRO A 99 -11.07 -3.56 0.13
N TYR A 100 -11.02 -3.41 1.46
CA TYR A 100 -12.06 -2.65 2.19
C TYR A 100 -12.02 -1.14 1.92
N ILE A 101 -10.94 -0.60 1.34
CA ILE A 101 -10.94 0.74 0.75
C ILE A 101 -11.31 0.61 -0.73
N SER A 102 -10.51 -0.11 -1.51
CA SER A 102 -10.56 -0.06 -2.97
C SER A 102 -11.88 -0.56 -3.59
N THR A 103 -12.57 -1.51 -2.96
CA THR A 103 -13.88 -1.99 -3.44
C THR A 103 -15.06 -1.08 -3.07
N ASN A 104 -14.83 -0.10 -2.20
CA ASN A 104 -15.88 0.73 -1.59
C ASN A 104 -15.86 2.20 -2.04
N ILE A 105 -14.87 2.57 -2.88
CA ILE A 105 -14.68 3.91 -3.45
C ILE A 105 -14.49 3.83 -4.98
N ARG A 106 -14.82 4.91 -5.68
CA ARG A 106 -14.99 4.90 -7.14
C ARG A 106 -13.74 4.50 -7.91
N ASN A 107 -13.84 3.41 -8.67
CA ASN A 107 -12.75 2.88 -9.52
C ASN A 107 -11.46 2.54 -8.72
N GLY A 108 -11.57 2.16 -7.45
CA GLY A 108 -10.41 1.86 -6.59
C GLY A 108 -9.77 3.08 -5.92
N GLY A 109 -10.18 4.30 -6.30
CA GLY A 109 -9.61 5.54 -5.77
C GLY A 109 -8.15 5.78 -6.18
N PRO A 110 -7.44 6.69 -5.48
CA PRO A 110 -6.03 6.99 -5.74
C PRO A 110 -5.11 5.86 -5.23
N GLY A 111 -5.14 4.71 -5.89
CA GLY A 111 -4.21 3.60 -5.65
C GLY A 111 -3.68 3.03 -6.96
N TYR A 112 -2.54 2.32 -6.91
CA TYR A 112 -1.89 1.76 -8.09
C TYR A 112 -2.89 1.06 -9.04
N PRO A 113 -2.80 1.29 -10.36
CA PRO A 113 -1.86 2.18 -11.08
C PRO A 113 -2.35 3.63 -11.24
N MET A 114 -3.40 4.06 -10.52
CA MET A 114 -4.07 5.35 -10.67
C MET A 114 -3.63 6.36 -9.62
N GLY A 115 -3.41 7.61 -10.03
CA GLY A 115 -3.23 8.74 -9.13
C GLY A 115 -4.33 9.78 -9.31
N ALA A 116 -4.48 10.67 -8.34
CA ALA A 116 -5.52 11.69 -8.32
C ALA A 116 -4.97 13.05 -7.89
N PRO A 117 -5.43 14.17 -8.48
CA PRO A 117 -5.26 15.50 -7.89
C PRO A 117 -5.71 15.52 -6.43
N GLY A 118 -4.85 16.02 -5.56
CA GLY A 118 -5.13 16.13 -4.14
C GLY A 118 -4.12 16.99 -3.38
N VAL A 119 -4.38 17.11 -2.08
CA VAL A 119 -3.51 17.74 -1.10
C VAL A 119 -3.33 16.79 0.09
N ARG A 120 -2.10 16.65 0.57
CA ARG A 120 -1.75 15.88 1.77
C ARG A 120 -1.07 16.79 2.78
N LEU A 121 -1.47 16.65 4.05
CA LEU A 121 -0.81 17.25 5.22
C LEU A 121 -0.27 16.10 6.08
N ALA A 122 0.99 16.19 6.52
CA ALA A 122 1.51 15.38 7.62
C ALA A 122 2.11 16.27 8.71
N LEU A 123 1.95 15.81 9.96
CA LEU A 123 2.36 16.46 11.19
C LEU A 123 3.07 15.44 12.08
N THR A 124 4.34 15.66 12.39
CA THR A 124 5.13 14.84 13.32
C THR A 124 5.49 15.69 14.56
N PRO A 125 4.53 15.91 15.49
CA PRO A 125 4.75 16.70 16.70
C PRO A 125 5.78 16.05 17.63
N LEU A 126 5.87 14.72 17.63
CA LEU A 126 6.78 13.92 18.46
C LEU A 126 7.38 12.82 17.60
N ASN A 127 8.62 12.39 17.87
CA ASN A 127 9.29 11.36 17.06
C ASN A 127 8.61 9.98 17.09
N TRP A 128 7.63 9.79 17.99
CA TRP A 128 6.83 8.56 18.13
C TRP A 128 5.36 8.72 17.69
N VAL A 129 4.96 9.90 17.19
CA VAL A 129 3.60 10.17 16.69
C VAL A 129 3.65 10.95 15.38
N THR A 130 3.03 10.39 14.34
CA THR A 130 2.76 11.12 13.09
C THR A 130 1.27 11.07 12.77
N TYR A 131 0.66 12.23 12.53
CA TYR A 131 -0.64 12.32 11.88
C TYR A 131 -0.45 12.64 10.41
N GLN A 132 -1.22 12.01 9.54
CA GLN A 132 -1.38 12.43 8.16
C GLN A 132 -2.84 12.42 7.72
N GLY A 133 -3.18 13.32 6.79
CA GLY A 133 -4.50 13.39 6.18
C GLY A 133 -4.42 13.98 4.79
N ALA A 134 -5.20 13.44 3.87
CA ALA A 134 -5.23 13.86 2.49
C ALA A 134 -6.66 13.92 1.94
N ALA A 135 -6.86 14.80 0.96
CA ALA A 135 -8.11 14.94 0.21
C ALA A 135 -7.81 14.97 -1.30
N PHE A 136 -8.61 14.26 -2.08
CA PHE A 136 -8.41 13.98 -3.50
C PHE A 136 -9.73 14.19 -4.28
N GLN A 137 -9.66 14.27 -5.62
CA GLN A 137 -10.86 14.04 -6.43
C GLN A 137 -11.40 12.62 -6.15
N GLY A 138 -12.73 12.48 -5.98
CA GLY A 138 -13.35 11.23 -5.57
C GLY A 138 -13.43 10.17 -6.67
N ASN A 139 -13.14 10.52 -7.92
CA ASN A 139 -13.19 9.58 -9.05
C ASN A 139 -11.90 9.64 -9.87
N VAL A 140 -11.12 8.55 -9.87
CA VAL A 140 -9.93 8.40 -10.73
C VAL A 140 -10.27 8.02 -12.18
N PHE A 141 -11.53 7.66 -12.43
CA PHE A 141 -12.09 7.07 -13.64
C PHE A 141 -11.48 5.71 -14.01
N ALA A 142 -12.24 4.91 -14.77
CA ALA A 142 -11.76 3.63 -15.29
C ALA A 142 -10.44 3.79 -16.06
N GLN A 143 -9.53 2.83 -15.91
CA GLN A 143 -8.16 2.92 -16.43
C GLN A 143 -8.07 3.12 -17.95
N ASN A 144 -9.04 2.58 -18.70
CA ASN A 144 -9.16 2.71 -20.16
C ASN A 144 -9.72 4.07 -20.60
N VAL A 145 -10.29 4.86 -19.69
CA VAL A 145 -10.80 6.23 -19.86
C VAL A 145 -9.76 7.25 -19.39
N ASN A 146 -9.16 7.04 -18.22
CA ASN A 146 -8.01 7.82 -17.73
C ASN A 146 -6.69 7.09 -18.03
N ARG A 147 -6.37 6.97 -19.33
CA ARG A 147 -5.21 6.21 -19.79
C ARG A 147 -3.89 6.77 -19.26
N HIS A 148 -3.70 8.09 -19.33
CA HIS A 148 -2.41 8.72 -19.07
C HIS A 148 -2.27 9.35 -17.67
N GLY A 149 -3.31 9.29 -16.82
CA GLY A 149 -3.32 9.80 -15.45
C GLY A 149 -3.98 11.17 -15.30
N PHE A 150 -3.86 12.03 -16.32
CA PHE A 150 -4.26 13.43 -16.30
C PHE A 150 -5.77 13.72 -16.48
N ARG A 151 -6.67 12.77 -16.22
CA ARG A 151 -8.11 13.05 -16.20
C ARG A 151 -8.51 13.69 -14.87
N TRP A 152 -8.24 14.99 -14.78
CA TRP A 152 -8.55 15.83 -13.63
C TRP A 152 -9.90 16.51 -13.85
N ASP A 153 -10.89 16.17 -13.02
CA ASP A 153 -12.26 16.70 -13.15
C ASP A 153 -12.86 16.92 -11.75
N LEU A 154 -12.56 18.10 -11.18
CA LEU A 154 -12.92 18.51 -9.82
C LEU A 154 -14.39 18.94 -9.69
N ASN A 155 -15.27 18.50 -10.59
CA ASN A 155 -16.70 18.72 -10.48
C ASN A 155 -17.28 18.00 -9.24
N SER A 156 -18.17 18.66 -8.50
CA SER A 156 -18.81 18.08 -7.32
C SER A 156 -19.62 16.81 -7.60
N SER A 157 -20.03 16.56 -8.85
CA SER A 157 -20.65 15.29 -9.27
C SER A 157 -19.70 14.08 -9.26
N ASN A 158 -18.39 14.30 -9.39
CA ASN A 158 -17.37 13.26 -9.23
C ASN A 158 -17.07 12.98 -7.76
N GLY A 159 -17.35 13.95 -6.88
CA GLY A 159 -17.14 13.88 -5.44
C GLY A 159 -15.69 14.07 -5.02
N TYR A 160 -15.45 13.85 -3.73
CA TYR A 160 -14.14 13.94 -3.09
C TYR A 160 -13.93 12.72 -2.20
N PHE A 161 -12.69 12.22 -2.19
CA PHE A 161 -12.23 11.17 -1.29
C PHE A 161 -11.25 11.79 -0.30
N SER A 162 -11.38 11.47 0.99
CA SER A 162 -10.41 11.87 2.00
C SER A 162 -10.04 10.70 2.91
N ILE A 163 -8.78 10.62 3.31
CA ILE A 163 -8.24 9.59 4.17
C ILE A 163 -7.32 10.21 5.22
N HIS A 164 -7.41 9.71 6.44
CA HIS A 164 -6.74 10.23 7.63
C HIS A 164 -6.17 9.07 8.43
N GLU A 165 -4.97 9.25 8.98
CA GLU A 165 -4.24 8.20 9.68
C GLU A 165 -3.38 8.78 10.80
N LEU A 166 -3.39 8.12 11.95
CA LEU A 166 -2.55 8.41 13.09
C LEU A 166 -1.63 7.21 13.36
N MET A 167 -0.33 7.44 13.23
CA MET A 167 0.73 6.45 13.42
C MET A 167 1.42 6.62 14.76
N PHE A 168 1.63 5.51 15.46
CA PHE A 168 2.39 5.40 16.69
C PHE A 168 3.61 4.51 16.47
N HIS A 169 4.81 5.10 16.55
CA HIS A 169 6.06 4.42 16.27
C HIS A 169 6.72 3.96 17.58
N THR A 170 6.99 2.67 17.74
CA THR A 170 7.67 2.12 18.94
C THR A 170 9.05 1.59 18.58
N ASN A 171 10.06 1.91 19.40
CA ASN A 171 11.47 1.53 19.20
C ASN A 171 12.06 1.87 17.81
N GLN A 172 11.44 2.79 17.07
CA GLN A 172 11.97 3.28 15.79
C GLN A 172 12.97 4.41 16.04
N GLY A 173 14.24 4.20 15.67
CA GLY A 173 15.30 5.21 15.81
C GLY A 173 16.69 4.62 15.99
N ALA A 174 17.71 5.37 15.56
CA ALA A 174 19.11 4.98 15.73
C ALA A 174 19.48 4.88 17.22
N GLY A 175 20.04 3.74 17.63
CA GLY A 175 20.48 3.50 19.01
C GLY A 175 19.41 2.95 19.97
N VAL A 176 18.16 2.74 19.52
CA VAL A 176 17.13 2.12 20.37
C VAL A 176 17.27 0.60 20.34
N GLY A 177 17.40 -0.03 21.52
CA GLY A 177 17.68 -1.46 21.65
C GLY A 177 16.45 -2.39 21.60
N GLY A 178 15.25 -1.85 21.43
CA GLY A 178 14.00 -2.61 21.37
C GLY A 178 13.66 -3.15 19.99
N LEU A 179 12.67 -4.04 19.92
CA LEU A 179 12.06 -4.49 18.67
C LEU A 179 11.14 -3.38 18.14
N PRO A 180 11.33 -2.88 16.90
CA PRO A 180 10.47 -1.84 16.35
C PRO A 180 9.06 -2.35 16.07
N GLY A 181 8.09 -1.46 16.26
CA GLY A 181 6.72 -1.67 15.85
C GLY A 181 6.07 -0.36 15.39
N GLU A 182 4.92 -0.49 14.77
CA GLU A 182 4.08 0.60 14.31
C GLU A 182 2.62 0.22 14.51
N ILE A 183 1.82 1.14 15.05
CA ILE A 183 0.36 0.98 15.11
C ILE A 183 -0.26 2.18 14.40
N LYS A 184 -1.13 1.90 13.42
CA LYS A 184 -1.87 2.92 12.68
C LYS A 184 -3.35 2.80 13.02
N VAL A 185 -3.99 3.93 13.23
CA VAL A 185 -5.44 4.05 13.33
C VAL A 185 -5.88 5.05 12.28
N GLY A 186 -6.70 4.62 11.33
CA GLY A 186 -7.11 5.45 10.22
C GLY A 186 -8.60 5.35 9.88
N GLY A 187 -9.02 6.23 8.99
CA GLY A 187 -10.36 6.25 8.45
C GLY A 187 -10.44 7.06 7.18
N TRP A 188 -11.44 6.75 6.36
CA TRP A 188 -11.67 7.39 5.08
C TRP A 188 -13.14 7.78 4.91
N PHE A 189 -13.38 8.76 4.06
CA PHE A 189 -14.70 9.28 3.72
C PHE A 189 -14.77 9.57 2.23
N ASP A 190 -15.88 9.22 1.59
CA ASP A 190 -16.13 9.45 0.16
C ASP A 190 -17.51 10.10 -0.01
N THR A 191 -17.60 11.22 -0.74
CA THR A 191 -18.84 12.03 -0.89
C THR A 191 -19.77 11.53 -2.01
N VAL A 192 -19.76 10.23 -2.33
CA VAL A 192 -19.50 9.72 -3.70
C VAL A 192 -19.41 8.19 -3.77
N PRO A 193 -20.24 7.38 -3.05
CA PRO A 193 -20.10 5.92 -3.03
C PRO A 193 -19.88 5.29 -4.41
N ASP A 194 -19.16 4.18 -4.40
CA ASP A 194 -18.99 3.38 -5.60
C ASP A 194 -20.37 3.00 -6.19
N GLN A 195 -20.45 2.91 -7.52
CA GLN A 195 -21.70 2.62 -8.22
C GLN A 195 -22.26 1.24 -7.89
N LYS A 196 -21.42 0.33 -7.35
CA LYS A 196 -21.77 -0.99 -6.84
C LYS A 196 -22.24 -0.99 -5.38
N ALA A 197 -22.38 0.16 -4.73
CA ALA A 197 -22.99 0.23 -3.40
C ALA A 197 -24.52 0.15 -3.51
N ALA A 198 -25.17 -0.64 -2.66
CA ALA A 198 -26.63 -0.63 -2.49
C ALA A 198 -27.17 0.65 -1.78
N ALA A 199 -26.38 1.72 -1.76
CA ALA A 199 -26.59 2.92 -0.95
C ALA A 199 -27.66 3.84 -1.55
N SER A 200 -28.58 4.31 -0.70
CA SER A 200 -29.49 5.43 -1.00
C SER A 200 -28.91 6.80 -0.62
N GLN A 201 -27.75 6.85 0.05
CA GLN A 201 -27.12 8.09 0.52
C GLN A 201 -25.89 8.46 -0.33
N PRO A 202 -25.63 9.75 -0.55
CA PRO A 202 -24.53 10.22 -1.41
C PRO A 202 -23.19 10.28 -0.65
N TRP A 203 -22.87 9.28 0.17
CA TRP A 203 -21.56 9.18 0.84
C TRP A 203 -21.30 7.76 1.37
N ASN A 204 -20.03 7.43 1.58
CA ASN A 204 -19.56 6.22 2.27
C ASN A 204 -18.38 6.55 3.19
N TYR A 205 -18.05 5.66 4.14
CA TYR A 205 -16.90 5.81 5.02
C TYR A 205 -16.36 4.46 5.48
N GLY A 206 -15.16 4.45 6.05
CA GLY A 206 -14.60 3.29 6.72
C GLY A 206 -13.55 3.65 7.76
N PHE A 207 -13.22 2.70 8.63
CA PHE A 207 -12.19 2.80 9.66
C PHE A 207 -11.28 1.58 9.60
N TYR A 208 -10.01 1.77 9.97
CA TYR A 208 -9.02 0.71 9.89
C TYR A 208 -7.93 0.82 10.95
N PHE A 209 -7.30 -0.33 11.17
CA PHE A 209 -6.20 -0.53 12.10
C PHE A 209 -5.11 -1.32 11.38
N VAL A 210 -3.88 -0.83 11.45
CA VAL A 210 -2.69 -1.55 10.98
C VAL A 210 -1.76 -1.76 12.16
N ALA A 211 -1.19 -2.95 12.30
CA ALA A 211 -0.16 -3.20 13.30
C ALA A 211 1.03 -3.96 12.70
N ASP A 212 2.20 -3.33 12.72
CA ASP A 212 3.49 -3.92 12.37
C ASP A 212 4.31 -4.17 13.63
N GLN A 213 4.92 -5.35 13.75
CA GLN A 213 5.80 -5.65 14.89
C GLN A 213 6.95 -6.58 14.51
N ALA A 214 8.20 -6.18 14.79
CA ALA A 214 9.31 -7.12 14.84
C ALA A 214 9.09 -8.06 16.03
N LEU A 215 8.98 -9.37 15.78
CA LEU A 215 8.87 -10.41 16.81
C LEU A 215 10.23 -10.93 17.25
N TYR A 216 11.21 -10.91 16.33
CA TYR A 216 12.58 -11.35 16.60
C TYR A 216 13.55 -10.55 15.72
N ARG A 217 14.76 -10.31 16.22
CA ARG A 217 15.89 -9.80 15.44
C ARG A 217 17.12 -10.64 15.72
N VAL A 218 17.88 -10.97 14.68
CA VAL A 218 19.16 -11.66 14.83
C VAL A 218 20.16 -10.70 15.51
N PRO A 219 20.73 -11.04 16.68
CA PRO A 219 21.69 -10.20 17.37
C PRO A 219 22.92 -9.94 16.51
N ARG A 220 23.43 -8.71 16.53
CA ARG A 220 24.72 -8.37 15.93
C ARG A 220 25.79 -8.39 17.04
N PRO A 221 26.89 -9.16 16.93
CA PRO A 221 28.04 -9.00 17.80
C PRO A 221 28.51 -7.55 17.74
N VAL A 222 28.69 -6.91 18.90
CA VAL A 222 28.98 -5.47 18.98
C VAL A 222 30.34 -5.17 18.34
N SER A 223 30.33 -4.65 17.12
CA SER A 223 31.49 -3.98 16.53
C SER A 223 31.67 -2.60 17.16
N THR A 224 32.90 -2.09 17.18
CA THR A 224 33.24 -0.76 17.69
C THR A 224 32.34 0.35 17.11
N PRO A 225 32.01 1.41 17.88
CA PRO A 225 31.27 2.56 17.36
C PRO A 225 31.90 3.09 16.07
N ALA A 226 31.09 3.25 15.01
CA ALA A 226 31.59 3.80 13.77
C ALA A 226 31.74 5.32 13.93
N VAL A 227 32.96 5.80 13.75
CA VAL A 227 33.29 7.23 13.69
C VAL A 227 33.11 7.67 12.24
N ASP A 228 32.22 8.62 11.99
CA ASP A 228 32.08 9.20 10.66
C ASP A 228 33.30 10.07 10.27
N GLY A 229 33.39 10.48 9.01
CA GLY A 229 34.48 11.34 8.52
C GLY A 229 34.57 12.72 9.19
N ASN A 230 33.62 13.07 10.05
CA ASN A 230 33.57 14.32 10.82
C ASN A 230 33.83 14.09 12.34
N GLY A 231 34.23 12.88 12.73
CA GLY A 231 34.55 12.54 14.14
C GLY A 231 33.34 12.18 14.99
N LYS A 232 32.13 12.05 14.42
CA LYS A 232 30.91 11.75 15.17
C LYS A 232 30.79 10.23 15.38
N GLN A 233 30.79 9.80 16.64
CA GLN A 233 30.51 8.41 16.99
C GLN A 233 29.02 8.10 16.78
N THR A 234 28.74 7.10 15.96
CA THR A 234 27.42 6.45 15.90
C THR A 234 27.42 5.26 16.86
N PRO A 235 26.47 5.18 17.82
CA PRO A 235 26.36 4.03 18.70
C PRO A 235 26.13 2.75 17.90
N ALA A 236 26.92 1.71 18.17
CA ALA A 236 26.76 0.42 17.52
C ALA A 236 25.41 -0.20 17.94
N VAL A 237 24.46 -0.27 17.00
CA VAL A 237 23.15 -0.89 17.24
C VAL A 237 23.33 -2.42 17.30
N PRO A 238 23.01 -3.10 18.42
CA PRO A 238 23.31 -4.52 18.63
C PRO A 238 22.32 -5.48 17.93
N SER A 239 21.58 -4.99 16.92
CA SER A 239 20.67 -5.81 16.13
C SER A 239 20.91 -5.61 14.63
N THR A 240 20.66 -6.67 13.87
CA THR A 240 20.63 -6.62 12.40
C THR A 240 19.21 -6.31 11.91
N GLU A 241 19.06 -6.08 10.61
CA GLU A 241 17.74 -6.06 9.95
C GLU A 241 17.13 -7.45 9.78
N LYS A 242 17.90 -8.51 9.99
CA LYS A 242 17.40 -9.89 9.90
C LYS A 242 16.52 -10.22 11.10
N GLY A 243 15.48 -11.00 10.87
CA GLY A 243 14.55 -11.39 11.91
C GLY A 243 13.17 -11.70 11.39
N LEU A 244 12.26 -11.95 12.33
CA LEU A 244 10.84 -12.24 12.09
C LEU A 244 10.03 -10.97 12.34
N GLY A 245 9.25 -10.55 11.35
CA GLY A 245 8.21 -9.53 11.48
C GLY A 245 6.82 -10.14 11.37
N MET A 246 5.83 -9.44 11.93
CA MET A 246 4.41 -9.70 11.70
C MET A 246 3.68 -8.42 11.30
N PHE A 247 2.59 -8.58 10.56
CA PHE A 247 1.63 -7.52 10.27
C PHE A 247 0.19 -8.00 10.40
N THR A 248 -0.74 -7.05 10.46
CA THR A 248 -2.18 -7.24 10.26
C THR A 248 -2.84 -5.92 9.89
N HIS A 249 -3.72 -5.93 8.89
CA HIS A 249 -4.71 -4.88 8.63
C HIS A 249 -6.10 -5.39 9.05
N ILE A 250 -6.90 -4.53 9.67
CA ILE A 250 -8.31 -4.80 9.99
C ILE A 250 -9.15 -3.59 9.57
N GLY A 251 -10.10 -3.80 8.66
CA GLY A 251 -10.94 -2.75 8.08
C GLY A 251 -12.44 -2.98 8.30
N PHE A 252 -13.17 -1.89 8.55
CA PHE A 252 -14.63 -1.88 8.73
C PHE A 252 -15.28 -0.77 7.90
N ALA A 253 -16.39 -1.08 7.24
CA ALA A 253 -17.22 -0.11 6.53
C ALA A 253 -18.73 -0.45 6.70
N PRO A 254 -19.67 0.48 6.49
CA PRO A 254 -21.10 0.20 6.65
C PRO A 254 -21.62 -0.80 5.62
N ARG A 255 -22.30 -1.85 6.11
CA ARG A 255 -22.80 -2.98 5.29
C ARG A 255 -23.72 -2.58 4.13
N ASN A 256 -24.46 -1.49 4.27
CA ASN A 256 -25.47 -1.07 3.28
C ASN A 256 -24.90 -0.17 2.16
N SER A 257 -23.63 0.26 2.27
CA SER A 257 -22.97 1.18 1.34
C SER A 257 -21.63 0.66 0.83
N SER A 258 -21.24 -0.56 1.18
CA SER A 258 -19.91 -1.12 0.95
C SER A 258 -20.02 -2.54 0.42
N LEU A 259 -19.36 -2.84 -0.70
CA LEU A 259 -19.25 -4.20 -1.22
C LEU A 259 -18.52 -5.10 -0.21
N MET A 260 -17.42 -4.61 0.36
CA MET A 260 -16.68 -5.29 1.42
C MET A 260 -16.80 -4.52 2.74
N ASN A 261 -17.65 -4.98 3.65
CA ASN A 261 -17.91 -4.25 4.91
C ASN A 261 -16.97 -4.64 6.06
N PHE A 262 -16.23 -5.73 5.91
CA PHE A 262 -15.23 -6.19 6.87
C PHE A 262 -14.10 -6.90 6.12
N TYR A 263 -12.87 -6.60 6.52
CA TYR A 263 -11.65 -7.19 5.99
C TYR A 263 -10.67 -7.42 7.15
N ILE A 264 -9.94 -8.53 7.08
CA ILE A 264 -8.77 -8.77 7.90
C ILE A 264 -7.72 -9.51 7.09
N ASP A 265 -6.48 -9.06 7.22
CA ASP A 265 -5.31 -9.84 6.82
C ASP A 265 -4.30 -9.94 7.95
N GLY A 266 -3.31 -10.79 7.72
CA GLY A 266 -2.09 -10.78 8.51
C GLY A 266 -1.13 -11.84 8.03
N GLY A 267 0.12 -11.70 8.46
CA GLY A 267 1.17 -12.60 8.04
C GLY A 267 2.46 -12.40 8.79
N LEU A 268 3.42 -13.24 8.42
CA LEU A 268 4.77 -13.25 8.93
C LEU A 268 5.74 -13.10 7.77
N ASN A 269 6.81 -12.33 7.98
CA ASN A 269 7.97 -12.37 7.08
C ASN A 269 9.27 -12.60 7.88
N TYR A 270 10.24 -13.25 7.24
CA TYR A 270 11.55 -13.49 7.83
C TYR A 270 12.66 -13.05 6.87
N LYS A 271 13.39 -11.98 7.21
CA LYS A 271 14.58 -11.53 6.47
C LYS A 271 15.82 -12.29 6.94
N GLY A 272 16.54 -12.93 6.02
CA GLY A 272 17.80 -13.63 6.28
C GLY A 272 17.65 -14.99 6.97
N LEU A 273 16.61 -15.77 6.63
CA LEU A 273 16.31 -17.06 7.27
C LEU A 273 17.38 -18.14 6.98
N PHE A 274 17.86 -18.21 5.75
CA PHE A 274 18.82 -19.24 5.34
C PHE A 274 20.27 -18.72 5.45
N PRO A 275 21.22 -19.53 5.94
CA PRO A 275 22.64 -19.17 5.92
C PRO A 275 23.09 -18.77 4.52
N THR A 276 23.93 -17.73 4.42
CA THR A 276 24.42 -17.11 3.17
C THR A 276 23.40 -16.32 2.34
N ARG A 277 22.10 -16.35 2.70
CA ARG A 277 21.02 -15.62 2.02
C ARG A 277 20.51 -14.47 2.89
N ASP A 278 21.46 -13.62 3.28
CA ASP A 278 21.30 -12.61 4.33
C ASP A 278 20.23 -11.54 4.07
N ASN A 279 19.90 -11.30 2.80
CA ASN A 279 18.94 -10.30 2.34
C ASN A 279 17.60 -10.90 1.86
N ASP A 280 17.50 -12.23 1.75
CA ASP A 280 16.29 -12.89 1.25
C ASP A 280 15.15 -12.80 2.26
N VAL A 281 13.91 -12.74 1.78
CA VAL A 281 12.72 -12.63 2.62
C VAL A 281 11.74 -13.77 2.29
N LEU A 282 11.49 -14.63 3.28
CA LEU A 282 10.36 -15.57 3.25
C LEU A 282 9.11 -14.87 3.78
N GLY A 283 7.98 -14.99 3.09
CA GLY A 283 6.68 -14.47 3.53
C GLY A 283 5.61 -15.55 3.53
N VAL A 284 4.75 -15.56 4.56
CA VAL A 284 3.47 -16.27 4.56
C VAL A 284 2.36 -15.38 5.11
N ALA A 285 1.22 -15.31 4.43
CA ALA A 285 0.10 -14.44 4.83
C ALA A 285 -1.26 -15.06 4.49
N PHE A 286 -2.32 -14.52 5.14
CA PHE A 286 -3.70 -14.79 4.81
C PHE A 286 -4.50 -13.49 4.74
N ALA A 287 -5.56 -13.49 3.94
CA ALA A 287 -6.57 -12.43 3.90
C ALA A 287 -7.98 -13.03 3.92
N TYR A 288 -8.93 -12.30 4.49
CA TYR A 288 -10.36 -12.59 4.51
C TYR A 288 -11.15 -11.30 4.28
N GLY A 289 -11.99 -11.27 3.24
CA GLY A 289 -12.95 -10.20 2.99
C GLY A 289 -14.38 -10.72 3.07
N HIS A 290 -15.24 -10.09 3.85
CA HIS A 290 -16.68 -10.40 3.87
C HIS A 290 -17.43 -9.51 2.88
N LEU A 291 -18.13 -10.14 1.93
CA LEU A 291 -18.83 -9.51 0.82
C LEU A 291 -20.33 -9.35 1.15
N THR A 292 -20.86 -8.16 0.91
CA THR A 292 -22.27 -7.84 1.17
C THR A 292 -23.16 -8.19 -0.02
N ASN A 293 -24.47 -8.24 0.23
CA ASN A 293 -25.44 -8.46 -0.83
C ASN A 293 -25.68 -7.15 -1.60
N ASN A 294 -25.05 -6.99 -2.76
CA ASN A 294 -25.38 -5.90 -3.69
C ASN A 294 -26.36 -6.37 -4.78
N PRO A 295 -27.60 -5.86 -4.83
CA PRO A 295 -28.57 -6.24 -5.87
C PRO A 295 -28.12 -5.96 -7.31
N GLN A 296 -27.16 -5.04 -7.54
CA GLN A 296 -26.69 -4.69 -8.89
C GLN A 296 -25.57 -5.60 -9.42
N GLU A 297 -25.00 -6.53 -8.63
CA GLU A 297 -24.02 -7.52 -9.12
C GLU A 297 -24.63 -8.89 -9.48
N ASN A 298 -25.96 -9.03 -9.39
CA ASN A 298 -26.66 -10.24 -9.86
C ASN A 298 -26.51 -10.50 -11.37
N ASP A 299 -26.19 -9.47 -12.17
CA ASP A 299 -25.84 -9.60 -13.60
C ASP A 299 -24.31 -9.67 -13.84
N GLY A 300 -23.49 -9.68 -12.77
CA GLY A 300 -22.03 -9.43 -12.84
C GLY A 300 -21.12 -10.47 -12.16
N GLY A 301 -21.66 -11.43 -11.40
CA GLY A 301 -20.90 -12.61 -10.94
C GLY A 301 -20.17 -12.51 -9.60
N SER A 302 -20.54 -11.55 -8.74
CA SER A 302 -20.06 -11.43 -7.36
C SER A 302 -21.26 -11.62 -6.40
N PHE A 303 -21.07 -12.37 -5.33
CA PHE A 303 -22.16 -12.89 -4.49
C PHE A 303 -21.92 -12.63 -2.99
N PRO A 304 -22.98 -12.49 -2.18
CA PRO A 304 -22.84 -12.29 -0.73
C PRO A 304 -22.19 -13.51 -0.06
N GLY A 305 -21.16 -13.27 0.74
CA GLY A 305 -20.36 -14.34 1.33
C GLY A 305 -19.01 -13.84 1.79
N TYR A 306 -17.95 -14.53 1.38
CA TYR A 306 -16.58 -14.15 1.67
C TYR A 306 -15.64 -14.59 0.55
N GLU A 307 -14.48 -13.94 0.45
CA GLU A 307 -13.31 -14.42 -0.27
C GLU A 307 -12.14 -14.52 0.70
N MET A 308 -11.28 -15.53 0.53
CA MET A 308 -10.02 -15.66 1.26
C MET A 308 -8.85 -15.91 0.32
N VAL A 309 -7.66 -15.45 0.72
CA VAL A 309 -6.39 -15.79 0.07
C VAL A 309 -5.42 -16.32 1.12
N LEU A 310 -4.63 -17.32 0.75
CA LEU A 310 -3.38 -17.69 1.40
C LEU A 310 -2.24 -17.41 0.42
N GLU A 311 -1.16 -16.76 0.86
CA GLU A 311 0.05 -16.54 0.05
C GLU A 311 1.29 -17.08 0.75
N ALA A 312 2.19 -17.70 -0.01
CA ALA A 312 3.53 -18.06 0.41
C ALA A 312 4.56 -17.67 -0.69
N THR A 313 5.51 -16.82 -0.32
CA THR A 313 6.46 -16.20 -1.25
C THR A 313 7.90 -16.26 -0.70
N TYR A 314 8.90 -16.31 -1.59
CA TYR A 314 10.31 -16.23 -1.21
C TYR A 314 11.09 -15.29 -2.12
N GLN A 315 11.34 -14.07 -1.66
CA GLN A 315 12.11 -13.07 -2.40
C GLN A 315 13.62 -13.36 -2.29
N MET A 316 14.25 -13.67 -3.43
CA MET A 316 15.69 -13.88 -3.54
C MET A 316 16.39 -12.63 -4.06
N GLU A 317 17.29 -12.05 -3.27
CA GLU A 317 18.23 -11.03 -3.77
C GLU A 317 19.38 -11.74 -4.50
N ILE A 318 19.34 -11.75 -5.83
CA ILE A 318 20.39 -12.38 -6.65
C ILE A 318 21.60 -11.45 -6.74
N THR A 319 21.34 -10.16 -6.92
CA THR A 319 22.30 -9.05 -6.84
C THR A 319 21.59 -7.82 -6.28
N PRO A 320 22.30 -6.74 -5.88
CA PRO A 320 21.67 -5.50 -5.42
C PRO A 320 20.75 -4.79 -6.45
N TRP A 321 20.72 -5.26 -7.70
CA TRP A 321 19.90 -4.73 -8.79
C TRP A 321 18.93 -5.76 -9.39
N LEU A 322 18.93 -7.01 -8.91
CA LEU A 322 18.06 -8.10 -9.39
C LEU A 322 17.51 -8.92 -8.22
N THR A 323 16.19 -8.91 -8.07
CA THR A 323 15.46 -9.88 -7.24
C THR A 323 14.63 -10.83 -8.09
N VAL A 324 14.47 -12.07 -7.62
CA VAL A 324 13.57 -13.07 -8.20
C VAL A 324 12.75 -13.67 -7.08
N GLN A 325 11.44 -13.71 -7.26
CA GLN A 325 10.48 -14.04 -6.21
C GLN A 325 9.43 -15.03 -6.73
N PRO A 326 9.65 -16.35 -6.61
CA PRO A 326 8.59 -17.35 -6.74
C PRO A 326 7.50 -17.13 -5.69
N ASP A 327 6.27 -17.40 -6.10
CA ASP A 327 5.05 -17.14 -5.33
C ASP A 327 4.01 -18.25 -5.54
N VAL A 328 3.26 -18.55 -4.48
CA VAL A 328 2.17 -19.52 -4.46
C VAL A 328 1.00 -18.92 -3.70
N GLN A 329 -0.13 -18.74 -4.40
CA GLN A 329 -1.37 -18.25 -3.83
C GLN A 329 -2.49 -19.29 -3.95
N TYR A 330 -3.34 -19.37 -2.93
CA TYR A 330 -4.55 -20.18 -2.95
C TYR A 330 -5.77 -19.32 -2.61
N VAL A 331 -6.63 -19.11 -3.60
CA VAL A 331 -7.84 -18.28 -3.51
C VAL A 331 -9.03 -19.18 -3.21
N ILE A 332 -9.78 -18.86 -2.16
CA ILE A 332 -10.92 -19.62 -1.67
C ILE A 332 -12.18 -18.76 -1.83
N HIS A 333 -13.20 -19.31 -2.48
CA HIS A 333 -14.43 -18.62 -2.88
C HIS A 333 -14.16 -17.29 -3.63
N PRO A 334 -13.55 -17.32 -4.84
CA PRO A 334 -13.36 -16.13 -5.67
C PRO A 334 -14.64 -15.31 -5.82
N SER A 335 -14.59 -14.00 -5.51
CA SER A 335 -15.73 -13.06 -5.51
C SER A 335 -16.95 -13.50 -4.68
N GLY A 336 -16.76 -14.41 -3.71
CA GLY A 336 -17.86 -15.06 -2.98
C GLY A 336 -18.78 -15.92 -3.85
N ALA A 337 -18.41 -16.16 -5.12
CA ALA A 337 -19.23 -16.74 -6.16
C ALA A 337 -19.15 -18.27 -6.20
N ASP A 338 -20.00 -18.90 -7.03
CA ASP A 338 -19.91 -20.33 -7.37
C ASP A 338 -18.78 -20.57 -8.40
N ILE A 339 -17.57 -20.17 -8.01
CA ILE A 339 -16.32 -20.34 -8.75
C ILE A 339 -15.43 -21.27 -7.93
N ALA A 340 -14.81 -22.25 -8.59
CA ALA A 340 -13.91 -23.17 -7.92
C ALA A 340 -12.69 -22.45 -7.32
N ASN A 341 -12.25 -22.90 -6.14
CA ASN A 341 -11.03 -22.40 -5.51
C ASN A 341 -9.83 -22.55 -6.47
N ALA A 342 -8.95 -21.54 -6.50
CA ALA A 342 -7.86 -21.46 -7.45
C ALA A 342 -6.49 -21.59 -6.78
N LEU A 343 -5.64 -22.46 -7.30
CA LEU A 343 -4.20 -22.46 -7.02
C LEU A 343 -3.49 -21.66 -8.11
N VAL A 344 -2.80 -20.60 -7.72
CA VAL A 344 -2.02 -19.74 -8.62
C VAL A 344 -0.54 -19.91 -8.29
N LEU A 345 0.26 -20.16 -9.32
CA LEU A 345 1.72 -20.27 -9.24
C LEU A 345 2.32 -19.10 -10.03
N GLY A 346 3.13 -18.28 -9.37
CA GLY A 346 3.66 -17.05 -9.91
C GLY A 346 5.16 -16.92 -9.72
N ALA A 347 5.74 -15.93 -10.41
CA ALA A 347 7.04 -15.40 -10.08
C ALA A 347 7.13 -13.92 -10.50
N GLN A 348 7.69 -13.07 -9.64
CA GLN A 348 8.08 -11.71 -9.98
C GLN A 348 9.60 -11.62 -10.14
N ALA A 349 10.06 -10.83 -11.10
CA ALA A 349 11.46 -10.43 -11.20
C ALA A 349 11.54 -8.90 -11.26
N THR A 350 12.32 -8.31 -10.36
CA THR A 350 12.49 -6.85 -10.28
C THR A 350 13.92 -6.49 -10.63
N VAL A 351 14.07 -5.56 -11.57
CA VAL A 351 15.37 -5.08 -12.06
C VAL A 351 15.44 -3.57 -11.85
N SER A 352 16.46 -3.13 -11.11
CA SER A 352 16.72 -1.72 -10.81
C SER A 352 17.92 -1.23 -11.61
N PHE A 353 17.82 -0.04 -12.22
CA PHE A 353 18.83 0.57 -13.08
C PHE A 353 19.31 1.91 -12.50
#